data_AF-Q31AQ5-F1
#
_entry.id   AF-Q31AQ5-F1
#
_cell.length_a   1.000
_cell.length_b   1.000
_cell.length_c   1.000
_cell.angle_alpha   90.00
_cell.angle_beta   90.00
_cell.angle_gamma   90.00
#
_symmetry.space_group_name_H-M   'P 1'
#
loop_
_entity.id
_entity.type
_entity.pdbx_description
1 polymer ?
#
loop_
_entity_poly.entity_id
_entity_poly.type
_entity_poly.pdbx_seq_one_letter_code
_entity_poly.pdbx_strand_id
1 'polypeptide(L)'
;MLILDKAKIGDYVQINLELSKDRLNKEILDDINVSSVAKINNFRITDGKGIGVIVQLSNGKEQWFFEDEIELLDENGNVIKKNYLKNENSNLIFEVLKGLNYENKNKVRELLNPINFSLWLVVSFRDIF
;
A
#
# COMPACT_ATOMS: atom_id res chain seq x y z
N MET A 1 2.78 3.17 4.94
CA MET A 1 3.44 4.49 5.04
C MET A 1 3.88 4.81 3.63
N LEU A 2 3.40 5.92 3.05
CA LEU A 2 3.61 6.23 1.63
C LEU A 2 5.06 6.67 1.41
N ILE A 3 5.67 6.24 0.31
CA ILE A 3 7.05 6.60 -0.06
C ILE A 3 7.25 8.11 -0.14
N LEU A 4 6.19 8.84 -0.49
CA LEU A 4 6.17 10.31 -0.58
C LEU A 4 6.50 11.01 0.75
N ASP A 5 6.20 10.38 1.90
CA ASP A 5 6.45 10.98 3.22
C ASP A 5 7.93 10.90 3.63
N LYS A 6 8.70 9.97 3.03
CA LYS A 6 10.09 9.70 3.39
C LYS A 6 11.08 10.07 2.29
N ALA A 7 10.74 9.77 1.04
CA ALA A 7 11.61 9.97 -0.10
C ALA A 7 11.59 11.42 -0.57
N LYS A 8 12.77 12.00 -0.75
CA LYS A 8 12.94 13.32 -1.37
C LYS A 8 13.64 13.19 -2.72
N ILE A 9 13.43 14.20 -3.57
CA ILE A 9 14.20 14.32 -4.80
C ILE A 9 15.67 14.45 -4.43
N GLY A 10 16.50 13.61 -5.03
CA GLY A 10 17.93 13.52 -4.76
C GLY A 10 18.36 12.37 -3.87
N ASP A 11 17.43 11.69 -3.19
CA ASP A 11 17.74 10.50 -2.39
C ASP A 11 18.10 9.30 -3.28
N TYR A 12 18.81 8.36 -2.68
CA TYR A 12 19.16 7.09 -3.33
C TYR A 12 18.17 6.00 -2.94
N VAL A 13 17.77 5.22 -3.93
CA VAL A 13 16.87 4.08 -3.78
C VAL A 13 17.48 2.85 -4.42
N GLN A 14 17.16 1.69 -3.86
CA GLN A 14 17.48 0.41 -4.44
C GLN A 14 16.27 -0.14 -5.20
N ILE A 15 16.50 -0.56 -6.43
CA ILE A 15 15.46 -1.11 -7.30
C ILE A 15 15.39 -2.62 -7.08
N ASN A 16 14.20 -3.12 -6.79
CA ASN A 16 13.94 -4.55 -6.73
C ASN A 16 13.65 -5.07 -8.15
N LEU A 17 14.61 -5.81 -8.69
CA LEU A 17 14.50 -6.41 -10.01
C LEU A 17 13.36 -7.41 -10.09
N GLU A 18 13.11 -8.24 -9.08
CA GLU A 18 12.13 -9.35 -9.13
C GLU A 18 10.72 -8.86 -9.46
N LEU A 19 10.33 -7.71 -8.92
CA LEU A 19 9.01 -7.13 -9.12
C LEU A 19 8.90 -6.31 -10.42
N SER A 20 10.03 -5.86 -10.97
CA SER A 20 10.06 -4.92 -12.09
C SER A 20 10.31 -5.59 -13.45
N LYS A 21 10.75 -6.86 -13.50
CA LYS A 21 11.25 -7.50 -14.74
C LYS A 21 10.22 -7.49 -15.87
N ASP A 22 8.95 -7.68 -15.55
CA ASP A 22 7.90 -7.91 -16.55
C ASP A 22 7.60 -6.68 -17.43
N ARG A 23 7.93 -5.48 -16.95
CA ARG A 23 7.65 -4.21 -17.65
C ARG A 23 8.88 -3.62 -18.33
N LEU A 24 10.09 -4.02 -17.93
CA LEU A 24 11.32 -3.36 -18.34
C LEU A 24 11.91 -3.97 -19.62
N ASN A 25 12.55 -3.12 -20.43
CA ASN A 25 13.36 -3.58 -21.55
C ASN A 25 14.65 -4.24 -21.05
N LYS A 26 15.18 -5.19 -21.85
CA LYS A 26 16.44 -5.89 -21.54
C LYS A 26 17.61 -4.95 -21.26
N GLU A 27 17.72 -3.87 -22.02
CA GLU A 27 18.78 -2.86 -21.84
C GLU A 27 18.74 -2.23 -20.44
N ILE A 28 17.55 -1.81 -19.98
CA ILE A 28 17.39 -1.24 -18.64
C ILE A 28 17.65 -2.29 -17.56
N LEU A 29 17.27 -3.55 -17.82
CA LEU A 29 17.47 -4.65 -16.89
C LEU A 29 18.97 -4.94 -16.69
N ASP A 30 19.75 -4.88 -17.76
CA ASP A 30 21.21 -5.01 -17.71
C ASP A 30 21.85 -3.86 -16.93
N ASP A 31 21.37 -2.62 -17.10
CA ASP A 31 21.86 -1.46 -16.36
C ASP A 31 21.58 -1.56 -14.85
N ILE A 32 20.39 -2.05 -14.47
CA ILE A 32 20.02 -2.27 -13.06
C ILE A 32 20.81 -3.44 -12.46
N ASN A 33 21.15 -4.46 -13.25
CA ASN A 33 22.05 -5.53 -12.82
C ASN A 33 23.46 -5.02 -12.53
N VAL A 34 23.94 -4.00 -13.26
CA VAL A 34 25.23 -3.36 -13.00
C VAL A 34 25.16 -2.44 -11.78
N SER A 35 24.11 -1.62 -11.67
CA SER A 35 23.87 -0.72 -10.53
C SER A 35 22.40 -0.71 -10.16
N SER A 36 22.05 -1.46 -9.11
CA SER A 36 20.68 -1.50 -8.60
C SER A 36 20.32 -0.27 -7.76
N VAL A 37 21.30 0.58 -7.47
CA VAL A 37 21.10 1.86 -6.76
C VAL A 37 20.96 2.98 -7.78
N ALA A 38 19.89 3.78 -7.64
CA ALA A 38 19.57 4.89 -8.51
C ALA A 38 19.13 6.12 -7.72
N LYS A 39 19.29 7.30 -8.31
CA LYS A 39 18.93 8.58 -7.70
C LYS A 39 17.52 8.99 -8.11
N ILE A 40 16.69 9.42 -7.16
CA ILE A 40 15.35 9.94 -7.44
C ILE A 40 15.48 11.29 -8.13
N ASN A 41 14.90 11.41 -9.33
CA ASN A 41 14.79 12.68 -10.05
C ASN A 41 13.43 13.34 -9.83
N ASN A 42 12.35 12.58 -9.87
CA ASN A 42 11.00 13.13 -9.74
C ASN A 42 9.96 12.06 -9.35
N PHE A 43 8.70 12.47 -9.19
CA PHE A 43 7.57 11.59 -8.91
C PHE A 43 6.49 11.71 -9.99
N ARG A 44 5.75 10.61 -10.23
CA ARG A 44 4.66 10.54 -11.20
C ARG A 44 3.42 9.93 -10.56
N ILE A 45 2.23 10.43 -10.90
CA ILE A 45 0.95 9.83 -10.50
C ILE A 45 0.63 8.67 -11.44
N THR A 46 0.24 7.50 -10.90
CA THR A 46 -0.17 6.33 -11.68
C THR A 46 -1.69 6.13 -11.62
N ASP A 47 -2.25 5.52 -12.67
CA ASP A 47 -3.69 5.27 -12.82
C ASP A 47 -4.15 4.17 -11.86
N GLY A 48 -4.49 4.56 -10.62
CA GLY A 48 -4.94 3.63 -9.59
C GLY A 48 -4.84 4.10 -8.13
N LYS A 49 -4.35 5.33 -7.88
CA LYS A 49 -3.97 5.91 -6.56
C LYS A 49 -2.52 5.67 -6.13
N GLY A 50 -1.68 5.10 -7.00
CA GLY A 50 -0.27 4.90 -6.72
C GLY A 50 0.59 6.13 -7.07
N ILE A 51 1.76 6.19 -6.46
CA ILE A 51 2.84 7.11 -6.82
C ILE A 51 3.96 6.28 -7.42
N GLY A 52 4.38 6.65 -8.62
CA GLY A 52 5.59 6.17 -9.25
C GLY A 52 6.77 7.09 -8.94
N VAL A 53 7.95 6.52 -8.82
CA VAL A 53 9.21 7.25 -8.59
C VAL A 53 10.03 7.20 -9.86
N ILE A 54 10.40 8.37 -10.37
CA ILE A 54 11.27 8.53 -11.53
C ILE A 54 12.71 8.57 -11.02
N VAL A 55 13.52 7.62 -11.48
CA VAL A 55 14.93 7.52 -11.13
C VAL A 55 15.80 7.68 -12.36
N GLN A 56 16.99 8.23 -12.14
CA GLN A 56 18.02 8.28 -13.16
C GLN A 56 18.92 7.05 -13.02
N LEU A 57 18.96 6.24 -14.10
CA LEU A 57 19.81 5.07 -14.22
C LEU A 57 21.27 5.47 -14.53
N SER A 58 22.19 4.51 -14.38
CA SER A 58 23.62 4.68 -14.65
C SER A 58 23.94 5.09 -16.11
N ASN A 59 23.07 4.68 -17.05
CA ASN A 59 23.16 5.05 -18.47
C ASN A 59 22.67 6.49 -18.77
N GLY A 60 22.24 7.24 -17.75
CA GLY A 60 21.68 8.59 -17.89
C GLY A 60 20.22 8.65 -18.33
N LYS A 61 19.58 7.51 -18.65
CA LYS A 61 18.16 7.42 -18.98
C LYS A 61 17.32 7.49 -17.71
N GLU A 62 16.12 8.04 -17.87
CA GLU A 62 15.11 8.08 -16.82
C GLU A 62 14.15 6.91 -16.96
N GLN A 63 13.90 6.21 -15.86
CA GLN A 63 12.91 5.16 -15.79
C GLN A 63 12.08 5.35 -14.53
N TRP A 64 10.79 5.06 -14.63
CA TRP A 64 9.89 5.13 -13.47
C TRP A 64 9.56 3.73 -12.95
N PHE A 65 9.44 3.65 -11.63
CA PHE A 65 9.17 2.45 -10.86
C PHE A 65 7.99 2.69 -9.92
N PHE A 66 7.28 1.63 -9.57
CA PHE A 66 6.25 1.70 -8.53
C PHE A 66 6.87 1.81 -7.14
N GLU A 67 6.13 2.38 -6.21
CA GLU A 67 6.53 2.43 -4.79
C GLU A 67 6.97 1.05 -4.27
N ASP A 68 6.24 -0.02 -4.59
CA ASP A 68 6.52 -1.37 -4.08
C ASP A 68 7.76 -2.02 -4.71
N GLU A 69 8.19 -1.52 -5.88
CA GLU A 69 9.37 -2.00 -6.61
C GLU A 69 10.67 -1.35 -6.12
N ILE A 70 10.58 -0.31 -5.28
CA ILE A 70 11.74 0.41 -4.77
C ILE A 70 11.83 0.34 -3.25
N GLU A 71 13.07 0.33 -2.79
CA GLU A 71 13.41 0.39 -1.39
C GLU A 71 14.26 1.62 -1.10
N LEU A 72 13.91 2.36 -0.06
CA LEU A 72 14.66 3.54 0.37
C LEU A 72 15.96 3.12 1.06
N LEU A 73 17.04 3.83 0.77
CA LEU A 73 18.32 3.62 1.41
C LEU A 73 18.54 4.67 2.51
N ASP A 74 19.06 4.24 3.64
CA ASP A 74 19.59 5.14 4.67
C ASP A 74 20.91 5.77 4.21
N GLU A 75 21.36 6.80 4.92
CA GLU A 75 22.67 7.46 4.74
C GLU A 75 23.87 6.49 4.76
N ASN A 76 23.69 5.31 5.36
CA ASN A 76 24.69 4.24 5.43
C ASN A 76 24.58 3.20 4.30
N GLY A 77 23.67 3.38 3.33
CA GLY A 77 23.43 2.45 2.23
C GLY A 77 22.64 1.20 2.61
N ASN A 78 22.00 1.20 3.77
CA ASN A 78 21.16 0.09 4.23
C ASN A 78 19.72 0.29 3.78
N VAL A 79 19.04 -0.79 3.42
CA VAL A 79 17.62 -0.78 3.06
C VAL A 79 16.76 -0.49 4.29
N ILE A 80 15.99 0.60 4.23
CA ILE A 80 14.96 0.92 5.22
C ILE A 80 13.82 -0.08 5.03
N LYS A 81 13.77 -1.10 5.90
CA LYS A 81 12.65 -2.06 5.89
C LYS A 81 11.33 -1.31 6.03
N LYS A 82 10.50 -1.42 5.00
CA LYS A 82 9.09 -1.02 5.07
C LYS A 82 8.40 -1.95 6.07
N ASN A 83 8.13 -1.46 7.28
CA ASN A 83 7.12 -2.06 8.12
C ASN A 83 5.77 -1.80 7.44
N TYR A 84 5.34 -2.76 6.62
CA TYR A 84 3.94 -2.88 6.26
C TYR A 84 3.19 -3.18 7.56
N LEU A 85 2.73 -2.13 8.24
CA LEU A 85 1.68 -2.27 9.24
C LEU A 85 0.47 -2.83 8.51
N LYS A 86 0.36 -4.17 8.51
CA LYS A 86 -0.88 -4.85 8.22
C LYS A 86 -1.89 -4.23 9.16
N ASN A 87 -2.87 -3.53 8.60
CA ASN A 87 -3.87 -2.82 9.37
C ASN A 87 -4.74 -3.88 10.09
N GLU A 88 -4.30 -4.31 11.28
CA GLU A 88 -4.97 -5.29 12.14
C GLU A 88 -6.26 -4.74 12.79
N ASN A 89 -6.64 -3.49 12.48
CA ASN A 89 -7.81 -2.83 13.05
C ASN A 89 -9.15 -3.44 12.63
N SER A 90 -9.20 -4.24 11.55
CA SER A 90 -10.45 -4.92 11.15
C SER A 90 -10.88 -5.99 12.16
N ASN A 91 -9.92 -6.61 12.86
CA ASN A 91 -10.23 -7.72 13.75
C ASN A 91 -10.78 -7.24 15.10
N LEU A 92 -10.28 -6.12 15.64
CA LEU A 92 -10.74 -5.58 16.92
C LEU A 92 -12.20 -5.12 16.89
N ILE A 93 -12.61 -4.43 15.83
CA ILE A 93 -14.01 -4.00 15.67
C ILE A 93 -14.90 -5.24 15.53
N PHE A 94 -14.48 -6.25 14.77
CA PHE A 94 -15.22 -7.49 14.61
C PHE A 94 -15.34 -8.28 15.93
N GLU A 95 -14.30 -8.29 16.77
CA GLU A 95 -14.34 -8.90 18.11
C GLU A 95 -15.30 -8.18 19.05
N VAL A 96 -15.34 -6.84 19.03
CA VAL A 96 -16.31 -6.05 19.80
C VAL A 96 -17.74 -6.32 19.31
N LEU A 97 -17.94 -6.42 17.99
CA LEU A 97 -19.23 -6.74 17.38
C LEU A 97 -19.70 -8.17 17.70
N LYS A 98 -18.78 -9.14 17.85
CA LYS A 98 -19.12 -10.52 18.28
C LYS A 98 -19.74 -10.56 19.67
N GLY A 99 -19.38 -9.63 20.56
CA GLY A 99 -19.91 -9.54 21.92
C GLY A 99 -21.30 -8.90 22.04
N LEU A 100 -21.90 -8.43 20.93
CA LEU A 100 -23.21 -7.80 20.97
C LEU A 100 -24.33 -8.83 21.10
N ASN A 101 -25.02 -8.81 22.24
CA ASN A 101 -26.26 -9.58 22.45
C ASN A 101 -27.43 -8.89 21.73
N TYR A 102 -27.65 -9.25 20.46
CA TYR A 102 -28.80 -8.81 19.70
C TYR A 102 -29.98 -9.77 19.87
N GLU A 103 -31.12 -9.28 20.35
CA GLU A 103 -32.38 -10.01 20.29
C GLU A 103 -33.02 -9.86 18.92
N ASN A 104 -33.45 -10.97 18.31
CA ASN A 104 -34.02 -10.94 16.97
C ASN A 104 -35.39 -10.21 16.93
N LYS A 105 -35.39 -8.98 16.44
CA LYS A 105 -36.58 -8.13 16.24
C LYS A 105 -37.11 -8.30 14.82
N ASN A 106 -38.17 -9.08 14.65
CA ASN A 106 -38.75 -9.44 13.34
C ASN A 106 -39.84 -8.46 12.87
N LYS A 107 -40.27 -7.51 13.71
CA LYS A 107 -41.35 -6.56 13.36
C LYS A 107 -40.78 -5.25 12.84
N VAL A 108 -41.30 -4.77 11.71
CA VAL A 108 -40.91 -3.48 11.11
C VAL A 108 -41.06 -2.32 12.11
N ARG A 109 -42.06 -2.35 12.99
CA ARG A 109 -42.29 -1.32 14.02
C ARG A 109 -41.15 -1.22 15.03
N GLU A 110 -40.40 -2.30 15.26
CA GLU A 110 -39.28 -2.35 16.20
C GLU A 110 -37.97 -1.83 15.58
N LEU A 111 -37.87 -1.85 14.25
CA LEU A 111 -36.76 -1.33 13.45
C LEU A 111 -36.90 0.17 13.13
N LEU A 112 -38.04 0.79 13.45
CA LEU A 112 -38.20 2.25 13.32
C LEU A 112 -37.35 3.02 14.34
N ASN A 113 -36.91 2.37 15.42
CA ASN A 113 -35.91 2.95 16.33
C ASN A 113 -34.53 2.92 15.63
N PRO A 114 -33.89 4.08 15.41
CA PRO A 114 -32.60 4.17 14.72
C PRO A 114 -31.51 3.27 15.33
N ILE A 115 -31.51 3.10 16.65
CA ILE A 115 -30.53 2.26 17.37
C ILE A 115 -30.78 0.79 17.04
N ASN A 116 -32.04 0.35 17.08
CA ASN A 116 -32.39 -1.04 16.74
C ASN A 116 -32.10 -1.35 15.27
N PHE A 117 -32.36 -0.40 14.37
CA PHE A 117 -32.05 -0.54 12.94
C PHE A 117 -30.56 -0.77 12.71
N SER A 118 -29.70 0.06 13.33
CA SER A 118 -28.25 -0.09 13.19
C SER A 118 -27.73 -1.42 13.73
N LEU A 119 -28.22 -1.88 14.88
CA LEU A 119 -27.87 -3.19 15.43
C LEU A 119 -28.32 -4.35 14.52
N TRP A 120 -29.57 -4.30 14.05
CA TRP A 120 -30.10 -5.29 13.11
C TRP A 120 -29.29 -5.34 11.81
N LEU A 121 -28.91 -4.18 11.28
CA LEU A 121 -28.14 -4.06 10.05
C LEU A 121 -26.75 -4.71 10.19
N VAL A 122 -26.04 -4.40 11.27
CA VAL A 122 -24.71 -4.95 11.54
C VAL A 122 -24.74 -6.47 11.72
N VAL A 123 -25.74 -7.00 12.43
CA VAL A 123 -25.93 -8.45 12.59
C VAL A 123 -26.32 -9.12 11.27
N SER A 124 -27.14 -8.46 10.46
CA SER A 124 -27.54 -9.00 9.14
C SER A 124 -26.35 -9.12 8.20
N PHE A 125 -25.41 -8.15 8.21
CA PHE A 125 -24.16 -8.26 7.46
C PHE A 125 -23.28 -9.40 7.95
N ARG A 126 -23.26 -9.69 9.26
CA ARG A 126 -22.52 -10.84 9.80
C ARG A 126 -23.04 -12.17 9.26
N ASP A 127 -24.35 -12.30 9.04
CA ASP A 127 -24.94 -13.56 8.57
C ASP A 127 -24.78 -13.75 7.04
N ILE A 128 -24.34 -12.72 6.29
CA ILE A 128 -24.16 -12.75 4.82
C ILE A 128 -22.74 -13.17 4.40
N PHE A 129 -21.73 -12.86 5.22
CA PHE A 129 -20.30 -13.13 4.94
C PHE A 129 -19.78 -14.30 5.77
#